data_AF-A0A4U1EW45-F1
#
_entry.id   AF-A0A4U1EW45-F1
#
_cell.length_a   1.000
_cell.length_b   1.000
_cell.length_c   1.000
_cell.angle_alpha   90.00
_cell.angle_beta   90.00
_cell.angle_gamma   90.00
#
_symmetry.space_group_name_H-M   'P 1'
#
loop_
_entity.id
_entity.type
_entity.pdbx_description
1 polymer ?
#
loop_
_entity_poly.entity_id
_entity_poly.type
_entity_poly.pdbx_seq_one_letter_code
_entity_poly.pdbx_strand_id
1 'polypeptide(L)'
;MRPPRPCAALLALLAAYLAAAEAPHLVRVDAARALRPLQPFWRSTGFCPPLPHSQADRYDLSWDQQLNLAYVGAVPHGGIEQVRTHWLLDLITARWVMEGMGSLGAAGQSPVYGDADGD
;
A
#
# COMPACT_ATOMS: atom_id res chain seq x y z
N MET A 1 -3.85 23.86 -61.43
CA MET A 1 -3.71 23.44 -60.02
C MET A 1 -5.10 23.50 -59.38
N ARG A 2 -5.56 22.42 -58.74
CA ARG A 2 -6.93 22.33 -58.18
C ARG A 2 -6.90 22.82 -56.73
N PRO A 3 -7.78 23.74 -56.29
CA PRO A 3 -7.74 24.26 -54.94
C PRO A 3 -8.01 23.13 -53.92
N PRO A 4 -7.35 23.15 -52.74
CA PRO A 4 -7.58 22.15 -51.72
C PRO A 4 -9.06 22.17 -51.28
N ARG A 5 -9.65 20.98 -51.11
CA ARG A 5 -11.05 20.82 -50.69
C ARG A 5 -11.24 21.48 -49.30
N PRO A 6 -12.37 22.14 -49.04
CA PRO A 6 -12.61 22.93 -47.82
C PRO A 6 -12.42 22.12 -46.52
N CYS A 7 -12.69 20.82 -46.57
CA CYS A 7 -12.50 19.92 -45.43
C CYS A 7 -11.03 19.74 -45.03
N ALA A 8 -10.09 19.74 -46.00
CA ALA A 8 -8.67 19.63 -45.71
C ALA A 8 -8.12 20.91 -45.05
N ALA A 9 -8.64 22.08 -45.44
CA ALA A 9 -8.27 23.35 -44.83
C ALA A 9 -8.79 23.46 -43.39
N LEU A 10 -10.03 23.02 -43.12
CA LEU A 10 -10.61 22.99 -41.78
C LEU A 10 -9.84 22.03 -40.85
N LEU A 11 -9.49 20.84 -41.34
CA LEU A 11 -8.69 19.88 -40.59
C LEU A 11 -7.28 20.40 -40.29
N ALA A 12 -6.64 21.07 -41.25
CA ALA A 12 -5.35 21.73 -41.02
C ALA A 12 -5.45 22.85 -39.99
N LEU A 13 -6.53 23.63 -40.00
CA LEU A 13 -6.78 24.70 -39.02
C LEU A 13 -7.02 24.13 -37.62
N LEU A 14 -7.82 23.05 -37.52
CA LEU A 14 -8.10 22.37 -36.26
C LEU A 14 -6.83 21.74 -35.68
N ALA A 15 -6.00 21.10 -36.52
CA ALA A 15 -4.71 20.55 -36.10
C ALA A 15 -3.75 21.63 -35.62
N ALA A 16 -3.69 22.78 -36.31
CA ALA A 16 -2.90 23.92 -35.87
C ALA A 16 -3.40 24.53 -34.55
N TYR A 17 -4.73 24.58 -34.35
CA TYR A 17 -5.34 25.06 -33.11
C TYR A 17 -5.05 24.13 -31.92
N LEU A 18 -5.16 22.81 -32.12
CA LEU A 18 -4.82 21.82 -31.10
C LEU A 18 -3.33 21.85 -30.75
N ALA A 19 -2.44 22.02 -31.74
CA ALA A 19 -1.01 22.18 -31.51
C ALA A 19 -0.65 23.49 -30.78
N ALA A 20 -1.43 24.57 -30.99
CA ALA A 20 -1.25 25.85 -30.30
C ALA A 20 -1.84 25.87 -28.88
N ALA A 21 -2.75 24.94 -28.56
CA ALA A 21 -3.38 24.83 -27.24
C ALA A 21 -2.45 24.21 -26.18
N GLU A 22 -1.36 23.57 -26.61
CA GLU A 22 -0.38 22.94 -25.71
C GLU A 22 0.79 23.90 -25.45
N ALA A 23 0.60 24.81 -24.50
CA ALA A 23 1.70 25.64 -24.00
C ALA A 23 2.56 24.82 -23.02
N PRO A 24 3.88 24.69 -23.25
CA PRO A 24 4.74 23.94 -22.35
C PRO A 24 4.83 24.65 -20.99
N HIS A 25 4.82 23.86 -19.92
CA HIS A 25 5.02 24.39 -18.58
C HIS A 25 6.52 24.59 -18.31
N LEU A 26 6.91 25.80 -17.92
CA LEU A 26 8.29 26.10 -17.57
C LEU A 26 8.53 25.87 -16.07
N VAL A 27 9.33 24.84 -15.74
CA VAL A 27 9.78 24.56 -14.36
C VAL A 27 11.26 24.94 -14.23
N ARG A 28 11.57 25.89 -13.33
CA ARG A 28 12.94 26.32 -13.04
C ARG A 28 13.35 25.86 -11.64
N VAL A 29 14.52 25.21 -11.54
CA VAL A 29 15.10 24.72 -10.28
C VAL A 29 16.52 25.26 -10.15
N ASP A 30 16.79 25.97 -9.05
CA ASP A 30 18.14 26.47 -8.72
C ASP A 30 18.78 25.57 -7.65
N ALA A 31 19.66 24.68 -8.08
CA ALA A 31 20.33 23.72 -7.20
C ALA A 31 21.44 24.35 -6.34
N ALA A 32 21.87 25.59 -6.62
CA ALA A 32 22.86 26.29 -5.81
C ALA A 32 22.24 26.93 -4.55
N ARG A 33 20.90 27.02 -4.49
CA ARG A 33 20.17 27.72 -3.43
C ARG A 33 19.39 26.75 -2.53
N ALA A 34 20.07 26.17 -1.54
CA ALA A 34 19.41 25.41 -0.48
C ALA A 34 18.56 26.31 0.44
N LEU A 35 17.27 26.00 0.61
CA LEU A 35 16.34 26.82 1.41
C LEU A 35 16.16 26.31 2.84
N ARG A 36 15.98 25.00 3.01
CA ARG A 36 15.70 24.33 4.28
C ARG A 36 15.87 22.81 4.13
N PRO A 37 16.04 22.06 5.24
CA PRO A 37 15.96 20.61 5.20
C PRO A 37 14.59 20.13 4.72
N LEU A 38 14.58 19.08 3.89
CA LEU A 38 13.39 18.34 3.53
C LEU A 38 13.49 16.94 4.16
N GLN A 39 12.68 16.70 5.19
CA GLN A 39 12.62 15.39 5.84
C GLN A 39 11.69 14.46 5.04
N PRO A 40 12.08 13.20 4.78
CA PRO A 40 11.24 12.24 4.08
C PRO A 40 10.19 11.64 5.03
N PHE A 41 9.13 12.40 5.30
CA PHE A 41 8.05 12.06 6.25
C PHE A 41 7.07 10.98 5.76
N TRP A 42 7.24 10.48 4.54
CA TRP A 42 6.32 9.57 3.85
C TRP A 42 6.77 8.10 3.85
N ARG A 43 7.86 7.74 4.54
CA ARG A 43 8.52 6.42 4.48
C ARG A 43 7.77 5.31 5.24
N SER A 44 6.45 5.25 5.14
CA SER A 44 5.62 4.23 5.81
C SER A 44 4.61 3.63 4.85
N THR A 45 4.32 2.35 5.06
CA THR A 45 3.20 1.61 4.46
C THR A 45 2.44 0.83 5.54
N GLY A 46 1.43 0.03 5.17
CA GLY A 46 0.72 -0.85 6.08
C GLY A 46 -0.25 -1.77 5.36
N PHE A 47 -0.69 -2.82 6.06
CA PHE A 47 -1.68 -3.77 5.56
C PHE A 47 -2.52 -4.34 6.71
N CYS A 48 -3.58 -5.06 6.36
CA CYS A 48 -4.42 -5.81 7.29
C CYS A 48 -4.55 -7.25 6.75
N PRO A 49 -4.20 -8.29 7.53
CA PRO A 49 -4.45 -9.66 7.11
C PRO A 49 -5.95 -9.90 6.89
N PRO A 50 -6.34 -10.76 5.93
CA PRO A 50 -7.74 -11.05 5.65
C PRO A 50 -8.41 -11.78 6.82
N LEU A 51 -9.74 -11.88 6.76
CA LEU A 51 -10.49 -12.74 7.69
C LEU A 51 -10.19 -14.24 7.42
N PRO A 52 -10.25 -15.10 8.46
CA PRO A 52 -10.39 -14.75 9.88
C PRO A 52 -9.05 -14.28 10.48
N HIS A 53 -9.08 -13.24 11.31
CA HIS A 53 -7.85 -12.65 11.89
C HIS A 53 -7.07 -13.60 12.81
N SER A 54 -7.74 -14.60 13.40
CA SER A 54 -7.09 -15.69 14.14
C SER A 54 -6.18 -16.59 13.29
N GLN A 55 -6.21 -16.45 11.97
CA GLN A 55 -5.30 -17.13 11.02
C GLN A 55 -4.43 -16.12 10.25
N ALA A 56 -4.17 -14.94 10.83
CA ALA A 56 -3.30 -13.93 10.24
C ALA A 56 -1.90 -14.49 9.92
N ASP A 57 -1.42 -15.47 10.68
CA ASP A 57 -0.15 -16.17 10.45
C ASP A 57 -0.04 -16.76 9.04
N ARG A 58 -1.15 -17.29 8.50
CA ARG A 58 -1.19 -17.86 7.15
C ARG A 58 -0.94 -16.83 6.07
N TYR A 59 -1.31 -15.58 6.31
CA TYR A 59 -1.08 -14.48 5.40
C TYR A 59 0.28 -13.82 5.67
N ASP A 60 0.52 -13.38 6.91
CA ASP A 60 1.70 -12.62 7.33
C ASP A 60 3.01 -13.39 7.11
N LEU A 61 2.99 -14.71 7.28
CA LEU A 61 4.16 -15.58 7.14
C LEU A 61 4.21 -16.31 5.80
N SER A 62 3.23 -16.09 4.91
CA SER A 62 3.18 -16.69 3.58
C SER A 62 4.40 -16.33 2.73
N TRP A 63 4.69 -17.17 1.73
CA TRP A 63 5.71 -16.85 0.74
C TRP A 63 5.39 -15.54 -0.01
N ASP A 64 4.12 -15.30 -0.31
CA ASP A 64 3.63 -14.07 -0.93
C ASP A 64 4.00 -12.83 -0.09
N GLN A 65 3.83 -12.87 1.23
CA GLN A 65 4.24 -11.77 2.09
C GLN A 65 5.76 -11.63 2.25
N GLN A 66 6.49 -12.74 2.28
CA GLN A 66 7.96 -12.68 2.27
C GLN A 66 8.47 -11.97 1.01
N LEU A 67 7.92 -12.30 -0.16
CA LEU A 67 8.26 -11.64 -1.41
C LEU A 67 7.82 -10.17 -1.39
N ASN A 68 6.59 -9.87 -0.96
CA ASN A 68 6.07 -8.50 -0.86
C ASN A 68 6.97 -7.62 0.03
N LEU A 69 7.38 -8.11 1.20
CA LEU A 69 8.26 -7.39 2.11
C LEU A 69 9.69 -7.25 1.56
N ALA A 70 10.16 -8.20 0.74
CA ALA A 70 11.41 -8.03 0.00
C ALA A 70 11.31 -6.87 -1.01
N TYR A 71 10.19 -6.71 -1.71
CA TYR A 71 9.95 -5.56 -2.60
C TYR A 71 9.85 -4.24 -1.82
N VAL A 72 9.14 -4.22 -0.69
CA VAL A 72 9.05 -3.04 0.18
C VAL A 72 10.43 -2.64 0.70
N GLY A 73 11.24 -3.60 1.14
CA GLY A 73 12.60 -3.38 1.64
C GLY A 73 13.63 -3.06 0.56
N ALA A 74 13.36 -3.40 -0.70
CA ALA A 74 14.23 -3.09 -1.83
C ALA A 74 14.19 -1.62 -2.27
N VAL A 75 13.27 -0.82 -1.73
CA VAL A 75 13.20 0.62 -2.03
C VAL A 75 14.49 1.30 -1.54
N PRO A 76 15.27 1.95 -2.44
CA PRO A 76 16.60 2.45 -2.12
C PRO A 76 16.57 3.55 -1.06
N HIS A 77 17.70 3.70 -0.35
CA HIS A 77 17.90 4.69 0.71
C HIS A 77 16.79 4.65 1.77
N GLY A 78 16.28 3.44 2.06
CA GLY A 78 15.15 3.20 2.96
C GLY A 78 13.90 3.98 2.58
N GLY A 79 13.56 4.12 1.29
CA GLY A 79 12.38 4.92 0.89
C GLY A 79 11.06 4.44 1.53
N ILE A 80 11.04 3.25 2.12
CA ILE A 80 10.05 2.79 3.11
C ILE A 80 10.82 2.26 4.34
N GLU A 81 10.44 2.68 5.54
CA GLU A 81 11.07 2.30 6.82
C GLU A 81 10.11 1.61 7.79
N GLN A 82 8.80 1.88 7.69
CA GLN A 82 7.79 1.29 8.58
C GLN A 82 6.73 0.51 7.77
N VAL A 83 6.33 -0.64 8.32
CA VAL A 83 5.12 -1.37 7.91
C VAL A 83 4.18 -1.44 9.11
N ARG A 84 3.04 -0.75 9.04
CA ARG A 84 1.99 -0.79 10.05
C ARG A 84 1.10 -2.02 9.82
N THR A 85 1.29 -3.06 10.60
CA THR A 85 0.56 -4.34 10.49
C THR A 85 -0.57 -4.42 11.51
N HIS A 86 -1.80 -4.66 11.05
CA HIS A 86 -2.95 -4.88 11.95
C HIS A 86 -2.94 -6.31 12.53
N TRP A 87 -3.59 -6.50 13.68
CA TRP A 87 -3.80 -7.81 14.32
C TRP A 87 -2.54 -8.58 14.72
N LEU A 88 -1.41 -7.88 14.93
CA LEU A 88 -0.14 -8.51 15.35
C LEU A 88 -0.27 -9.38 16.62
N LEU A 89 -1.18 -9.04 17.53
CA LEU A 89 -1.39 -9.82 18.76
C LEU A 89 -2.15 -11.13 18.54
N ASP A 90 -2.86 -11.29 17.41
CA ASP A 90 -3.52 -12.56 17.06
C ASP A 90 -2.50 -13.64 16.63
N LEU A 91 -1.24 -13.26 16.38
CA LEU A 91 -0.14 -14.20 16.16
C LEU A 91 0.35 -14.84 17.47
N ILE A 92 -0.05 -14.31 18.63
CA ILE A 92 0.42 -14.77 19.94
C ILE A 92 -0.57 -15.79 20.49
N THR A 93 -0.05 -16.96 20.89
CA THR A 93 -0.79 -17.94 21.68
C THR A 93 -0.15 -18.10 23.06
N ALA A 94 -0.97 -18.26 24.10
CA ALA A 94 -0.51 -18.50 25.46
C ALA A 94 -0.91 -19.91 25.91
N ARG A 95 0.02 -20.65 26.52
CA ARG A 95 -0.26 -21.93 27.19
C ARG A 95 0.09 -21.81 28.66
N TRP A 96 -0.89 -21.99 29.53
CA TRP A 96 -0.64 -22.14 30.95
C TRP A 96 0.05 -23.48 31.22
N VAL A 97 1.23 -23.44 31.82
CA VAL A 97 1.88 -24.64 32.36
C VAL A 97 1.56 -24.67 33.85
N MET A 98 0.60 -25.52 34.22
CA MET A 98 0.34 -25.84 35.62
C MET A 98 1.43 -26.81 36.09
N GLU A 99 2.52 -26.29 36.66
CA GLU A 99 3.46 -27.12 37.43
C GLU A 99 2.75 -27.57 38.72
N GLY A 100 2.35 -28.85 38.78
CA GLY A 100 2.03 -29.51 40.06
C GLY A 100 0.61 -30.05 40.27
N MET A 101 -0.32 -29.98 39.31
CA MET A 101 -1.62 -30.69 39.41
C MET A 101 -1.85 -31.54 38.17
N GLY A 102 -1.99 -32.85 38.39
CA GLY A 102 -2.23 -33.83 37.34
C GLY A 102 -3.45 -33.48 36.49
N SER A 103 -3.34 -33.83 35.21
CA SER A 103 -4.36 -33.81 34.16
C SER A 103 -5.81 -33.63 34.67
N LEU A 104 -6.30 -32.40 34.61
CA LEU A 104 -7.73 -32.10 34.53
C LEU A 104 -7.97 -31.52 33.15
N GLY A 105 -8.86 -32.17 32.41
CA GLY A 105 -9.01 -32.07 30.96
C GLY A 105 -9.16 -30.65 30.43
N ALA A 106 -8.60 -30.44 29.23
CA ALA A 106 -8.75 -29.23 28.45
C ALA A 106 -10.23 -29.07 28.02
N ALA A 107 -11.02 -28.39 28.84
CA ALA A 107 -12.24 -27.73 28.41
C ALA A 107 -11.88 -26.35 27.85
N GLY A 108 -11.16 -26.33 26.73
CA GLY A 108 -10.79 -25.12 26.01
C GLY A 108 -11.78 -24.83 24.89
N GLN A 109 -12.91 -24.23 25.22
CA GLN A 109 -13.69 -23.45 24.26
C GLN A 109 -13.92 -22.07 24.89
N SER A 110 -13.14 -21.10 24.44
CA SER A 110 -13.46 -19.69 24.66
C SER A 110 -14.86 -19.41 24.10
N PRO A 111 -15.67 -18.54 24.72
CA PRO A 111 -16.97 -18.19 24.17
C PRO A 111 -16.75 -17.54 22.81
N VAL A 112 -17.42 -18.07 21.79
CA VAL A 112 -17.60 -17.40 20.50
C VAL A 112 -18.43 -16.14 20.82
N TYR A 113 -17.80 -14.97 20.82
CA TYR A 113 -18.54 -13.72 20.76
C TYR A 113 -19.07 -13.63 19.33
N GLY A 114 -20.35 -13.97 19.17
CA GLY A 114 -21.03 -13.83 17.89
C GLY A 114 -21.17 -12.35 17.59
N ASP A 115 -20.53 -11.88 16.52
CA ASP A 115 -20.85 -10.60 15.91
C ASP A 115 -22.28 -10.70 15.37
N ALA A 116 -23.22 -10.21 16.17
CA ALA A 116 -24.58 -9.95 15.78
C ALA A 116 -24.66 -8.53 15.23
N ASP A 117 -24.36 -8.38 13.94
CA ASP A 117 -24.71 -7.25 13.08
C ASP A 117 -24.91 -7.88 11.69
N GLY A 118 -25.98 -7.77 10.93
CA GLY A 118 -27.16 -6.91 10.83
C GLY A 118 -27.65 -7.13 9.38
N ASP A 119 -28.96 -6.96 9.13
CA ASP A 119 -29.61 -7.14 7.81
C ASP A 119 -28.84 -6.56 6.59
#